data_AF-A0A399SJ89-F1
#
_entry.id   AF-A0A399SJ89-F1
#
_cell.length_a   1.000
_cell.length_b   1.000
_cell.length_c   1.000
_cell.angle_alpha   90.00
_cell.angle_beta   90.00
_cell.angle_gamma   90.00
#
_symmetry.space_group_name_H-M   'P 1'
#
loop_
_entity.id
_entity.type
_entity.pdbx_description
1 polymer ?
#
loop_
_entity_poly.entity_id
_entity_poly.type
_entity_poly.pdbx_seq_one_letter_code
_entity_poly.pdbx_strand_id
1 'polypeptide(L)'
;MGTRIGVAVMAVLMVLYLALAGQIAVLLLISGEPVGVVFGLALLVLPLVGVWTLVRELSFGVRSARLVRILDGEGGLPVADLPTRASGRPLR
;
A
#
# COMPACT_ATOMS: atom_id res chain seq x y z
N MET A 1 -10.06 15.05 13.52
CA MET A 1 -10.71 13.77 13.90
C MET A 1 -11.41 13.10 12.71
N GLY A 2 -12.18 13.82 11.88
CA GLY A 2 -12.92 13.21 10.75
C GLY A 2 -12.09 12.39 9.76
N THR A 3 -10.89 12.84 9.37
CA THR A 3 -10.05 12.12 8.39
C THR A 3 -9.61 10.75 8.86
N ARG A 4 -9.24 10.60 10.14
CA ARG A 4 -8.81 9.30 10.70
C ARG A 4 -9.95 8.29 10.76
N ILE A 5 -11.16 8.77 11.10
CA ILE A 5 -12.37 7.93 11.10
C ILE A 5 -12.71 7.50 9.68
N GLY A 6 -12.69 8.43 8.72
CA GLY A 6 -12.93 8.09 7.30
C GLY A 6 -11.96 7.04 6.77
N VAL A 7 -10.67 7.17 7.07
CA VAL A 7 -9.66 6.17 6.69
C VAL A 7 -9.94 4.82 7.32
N ALA A 8 -10.28 4.77 8.62
CA ALA A 8 -10.61 3.53 9.30
C ALA A 8 -11.85 2.85 8.71
N VAL A 9 -12.91 3.60 8.42
CA VAL A 9 -14.12 3.08 7.76
C VAL A 9 -13.80 2.51 6.38
N MET A 10 -13.04 3.25 5.56
CA MET A 10 -12.65 2.77 4.23
C MET A 10 -11.78 1.52 4.30
N ALA A 11 -10.88 1.42 5.28
CA ALA A 11 -10.07 0.22 5.50
C ALA A 11 -10.94 -0.99 5.89
N VAL A 12 -11.91 -0.81 6.79
CA VAL A 12 -12.86 -1.88 7.16
C VAL A 12 -13.70 -2.31 5.96
N LEU A 13 -14.22 -1.36 5.17
CA LEU A 13 -14.97 -1.66 3.95
C LEU A 13 -14.12 -2.42 2.93
N MET A 14 -12.85 -2.05 2.78
CA MET A 14 -11.91 -2.77 1.92
C MET A 14 -11.72 -4.22 2.37
N VAL A 15 -11.50 -4.44 3.68
CA VAL A 15 -11.35 -5.79 4.23
C VAL A 15 -12.63 -6.61 4.02
N LEU A 16 -13.80 -6.02 4.25
CA LEU A 16 -15.09 -6.66 3.99
C LEU A 16 -15.24 -7.05 2.52
N TYR A 17 -14.91 -6.14 1.60
CA TYR A 17 -14.94 -6.41 0.17
C TYR A 17 -14.01 -7.57 -0.22
N LEU A 18 -12.78 -7.58 0.31
CA LEU A 18 -11.83 -8.66 0.05
C LEU A 18 -12.30 -10.01 0.63
N ALA A 19 -12.97 -10.01 1.79
CA ALA A 19 -13.56 -11.21 2.36
C ALA A 19 -14.68 -11.78 1.47
N LEU A 20 -15.57 -10.91 0.97
CA LEU A 20 -16.63 -11.31 0.02
C LEU A 20 -16.05 -11.83 -1.29
N ALA A 21 -15.03 -11.17 -1.83
CA ALA A 21 -14.30 -11.64 -3.01
C ALA A 21 -13.63 -13.00 -2.76
N GLY A 22 -13.03 -13.19 -1.58
CA GLY A 22 -12.46 -14.46 -1.15
C GLY A 22 -13.49 -15.58 -1.08
N GLN A 23 -14.70 -15.29 -0.56
CA GLN A 23 -15.81 -16.24 -0.57
C GLN A 23 -16.18 -16.65 -2.00
N ILE A 24 -16.29 -15.69 -2.93
CA ILE A 24 -16.57 -15.97 -4.35
C ILE A 24 -15.46 -16.84 -4.96
N ALA A 25 -14.19 -16.54 -4.66
CA ALA A 25 -13.08 -17.33 -5.13
C ALA A 25 -13.15 -18.78 -4.64
N VAL A 26 -13.48 -19.00 -3.36
CA VAL A 26 -13.64 -20.35 -2.82
C VAL A 26 -14.77 -21.09 -3.52
N LEU A 27 -15.92 -20.44 -3.75
CA LEU A 27 -17.04 -21.02 -4.49
C LEU A 27 -16.63 -21.42 -5.92
N LEU A 28 -15.85 -20.59 -6.60
CA LEU A 28 -15.30 -20.90 -7.92
C LEU A 28 -14.33 -22.09 -7.88
N LEU A 29 -13.50 -22.19 -6.85
CA LEU A 29 -12.55 -23.29 -6.67
C LEU A 29 -13.25 -24.65 -6.47
N ILE A 30 -14.34 -24.67 -5.72
CA ILE A 30 -15.08 -25.92 -5.42
C ILE A 30 -16.13 -26.27 -6.48
N SER A 31 -16.31 -25.44 -7.51
CA SER A 31 -17.34 -25.63 -8.54
C SER A 31 -17.12 -26.85 -9.45
N GLY A 32 -15.89 -27.37 -9.52
CA GLY A 32 -15.51 -28.47 -10.42
C GLY A 32 -15.30 -28.04 -11.89
N GLU A 33 -15.63 -26.80 -12.24
CA GLU A 33 -15.42 -26.25 -13.57
C GLU A 33 -13.98 -25.73 -13.72
N PRO A 34 -13.18 -26.22 -14.71
CA PRO A 34 -11.78 -25.82 -14.86
C PRO A 34 -11.60 -24.31 -15.03
N VAL A 35 -12.49 -23.67 -15.81
CA VAL A 35 -12.48 -22.22 -16.02
C VAL A 35 -12.76 -21.48 -14.71
N GLY A 36 -13.71 -21.97 -13.91
CA GLY A 36 -14.02 -21.42 -12.59
C GLY A 36 -12.81 -21.45 -11.65
N VAL A 37 -12.10 -22.57 -11.59
CA VAL A 37 -10.90 -22.73 -10.76
C VAL A 37 -9.82 -21.70 -11.13
N VAL A 38 -9.58 -21.48 -12.43
CA VAL A 38 -8.60 -20.48 -12.90
C VAL A 38 -8.99 -19.07 -12.45
N PHE A 39 -10.27 -18.69 -12.60
CA PHE A 39 -10.75 -17.39 -12.14
C PHE A 39 -10.68 -17.22 -10.63
N GLY A 40 -11.03 -18.26 -9.86
CA GLY A 40 -10.91 -18.21 -8.40
C GLY A 40 -9.46 -18.07 -7.94
N LEU A 41 -8.52 -18.77 -8.58
CA LEU A 41 -7.09 -18.59 -8.31
C LEU A 41 -6.63 -17.17 -8.64
N ALA A 42 -6.98 -16.64 -9.82
CA ALA A 42 -6.65 -15.27 -10.20
C ALA A 42 -7.22 -14.25 -9.21
N LEU A 43 -8.47 -14.46 -8.76
CA LEU A 43 -9.16 -13.61 -7.80
C LEU A 43 -8.49 -13.61 -6.42
N LEU A 44 -7.80 -14.70 -6.03
CA LEU A 44 -7.01 -14.76 -4.79
C LEU A 44 -5.60 -14.20 -4.96
N VAL A 45 -4.93 -14.48 -6.09
CA VAL A 45 -3.55 -14.05 -6.33
C VAL A 45 -3.44 -12.52 -6.36
N LEU A 46 -4.35 -11.83 -7.04
CA LEU A 46 -4.34 -10.38 -7.16
C LEU A 46 -4.33 -9.64 -5.79
N PRO A 47 -5.27 -9.88 -4.86
CA PRO A 47 -5.25 -9.22 -3.57
C PRO A 47 -4.05 -9.65 -2.71
N LEU A 48 -3.59 -10.89 -2.80
CA LEU A 48 -2.37 -11.32 -2.09
C LEU A 48 -1.14 -10.52 -2.56
N VAL A 49 -0.98 -10.33 -3.87
CA VAL A 49 0.07 -9.47 -4.43
C VAL A 49 -0.10 -8.03 -3.96
N GLY A 50 -1.32 -7.50 -3.97
CA GLY A 50 -1.61 -6.14 -3.49
C GLY A 50 -1.26 -5.92 -2.01
N VAL A 51 -1.57 -6.88 -1.13
CA VAL A 51 -1.18 -6.82 0.28
C VAL A 51 0.35 -6.88 0.40
N TRP A 52 0.99 -7.77 -0.35
CA TRP A 52 2.45 -7.90 -0.32
C TRP A 52 3.17 -6.63 -0.79
N THR A 53 2.73 -6.01 -1.89
CA THR A 53 3.30 -4.76 -2.39
C THR A 53 3.09 -3.62 -1.41
N LEU A 54 1.91 -3.52 -0.81
CA LEU A 54 1.60 -2.51 0.21
C LEU A 54 2.54 -2.64 1.42
N VAL A 55 2.72 -3.86 1.94
CA VAL A 55 3.63 -4.12 3.07
C VAL A 55 5.08 -3.76 2.70
N ARG A 56 5.52 -4.11 1.48
CA ARG A 56 6.85 -3.75 0.97
C ARG A 56 7.04 -2.24 0.87
N GLU A 57 6.03 -1.52 0.39
CA GLU A 57 6.07 -0.07 0.25
C GLU A 57 6.08 0.63 1.61
N LEU A 58 5.22 0.21 2.55
CA LEU A 58 5.21 0.76 3.91
C LEU A 58 6.53 0.50 4.64
N SER A 59 7.06 -0.72 4.55
CA SER A 59 8.34 -1.05 5.20
C SER A 59 9.50 -0.24 4.62
N PHE A 60 9.50 0.00 3.30
CA PHE A 60 10.44 0.91 2.66
C PHE A 60 10.29 2.34 3.19
N GLY A 61 9.06 2.87 3.25
CA GLY A 61 8.80 4.21 3.77
C GLY A 61 9.31 4.41 5.21
N VAL A 62 9.06 3.44 6.10
CA VAL A 62 9.53 3.48 7.49
C VAL A 62 11.06 3.43 7.57
N ARG A 63 11.70 2.56 6.78
CA ARG A 63 13.17 2.45 6.74
C ARG A 63 13.82 3.72 6.19
N SER A 64 13.25 4.30 5.13
CA SER A 64 13.71 5.57 4.56
C SER A 64 13.55 6.71 5.56
N ALA A 65 12.41 6.81 6.25
CA ALA A 65 12.20 7.80 7.31
C ALA A 65 13.21 7.63 8.46
N ARG A 66 13.56 6.39 8.82
CA ARG A 66 14.60 6.12 9.81
C ARG A 66 15.98 6.61 9.34
N LEU A 67 16.34 6.37 8.08
CA LEU A 67 17.61 6.82 7.52
C LEU A 67 17.71 8.35 7.51
N VAL A 68 16.63 9.05 7.11
CA VAL A 68 16.54 10.51 7.16
C VAL A 68 16.82 11.04 8.57
N ARG A 69 16.23 10.43 9.61
CA ARG A 69 16.46 10.83 11.00
C ARG A 69 17.91 10.61 11.47
N ILE A 70 18.58 9.59 10.94
CA ILE A 70 19.99 9.33 11.26
C ILE A 70 20.87 10.40 10.61
N LEU A 71 20.70 10.67 9.31
CA LEU A 71 21.47 11.71 8.62
C LEU A 71 21.26 13.10 9.21
N ASP A 72 20.03 13.40 9.66
CA ASP A 72 19.69 14.66 10.34
C ASP A 72 20.51 14.82 11.63
N GLY A 73 20.61 13.75 12.43
CA GLY A 73 21.44 13.73 13.64
C GLY A 73 22.95 13.80 13.37
N GLU A 74 23.40 13.31 12.22
CA GLU A 74 24.80 13.38 11.77
C GLU A 74 25.15 14.70 11.06
N GLY A 75 24.17 15.59 10.86
CA GLY A 75 24.35 16.82 10.07
C GLY A 75 24.67 16.57 8.60
N GLY A 76 24.47 15.33 8.12
CA GLY A 76 24.77 14.89 6.76
C GLY A 76 23.64 15.15 5.77
N LEU A 77 22.55 15.78 6.20
CA LEU A 77 21.50 16.22 5.28
C LEU A 77 22.05 17.31 4.34
N PRO A 78 21.69 17.26 3.04
CA PRO A 78 22.00 18.35 2.12
C PRO A 78 21.45 19.67 2.67
N VAL A 79 22.21 20.75 2.47
CA VAL A 79 21.82 22.09 2.93
C VAL A 79 20.42 22.42 2.38
N ALA A 80 19.49 22.76 3.27
CA ALA A 80 18.10 23.07 2.92
C ALA A 80 17.96 24.35 2.06
N ASP A 81 19.03 25.13 1.91
CA ASP A 81 19.11 26.35 1.10
C ASP A 81 19.30 26.08 -0.40
N LEU A 82 18.66 25.05 -0.94
CA LEU A 82 18.46 25.00 -2.38
C LEU A 82 17.45 26.10 -2.74
N PRO A 83 17.83 27.10 -3.55
CA PRO A 83 16.91 28.17 -3.88
C PRO A 83 15.67 27.55 -4.55
N THR A 84 14.51 27.69 -3.92
CA THR A 84 13.25 27.12 -4.43
C THR A 84 12.47 28.18 -5.19
N ARG A 85 11.74 27.76 -6.23
CA ARG A 85 10.70 28.61 -6.84
C ARG A 85 9.58 28.86 -5.82
N ALA A 86 8.73 29.86 -6.06
CA ALA A 86 7.51 30.08 -5.26
C ALA A 86 6.57 28.85 -5.22
N SER A 87 6.73 27.90 -6.15
CA SER A 87 6.03 26.61 -6.16
C SER A 87 6.65 25.51 -5.27
N GLY A 88 7.77 25.79 -4.58
CA GLY A 88 8.50 24.82 -3.76
C GLY A 88 9.40 23.85 -4.55
N ARG A 89 9.42 23.91 -5.89
CA ARG A 89 10.39 23.15 -6.70
C ARG A 89 11.81 23.71 -6.51
N PRO A 90 12.83 22.86 -6.29
CA PRO A 90 14.23 23.30 -6.33
C PRO A 90 14.57 23.94 -7.68
N LEU A 91 15.30 25.04 -7.67
CA LEU A 91 16.00 25.54 -8.86
C LEU A 91 17.11 24.54 -9.19
N ARG A 92 17.15 24.11 -10.46
CA ARG A 92 18.19 23.21 -10.99
C ARG A 92 19.37 24.03 -11.47
#